data_AF-A0A6J4HHT9-F1
#
_entry.id   AF-A0A6J4HHT9-F1
#
_cell.length_a   1.000
_cell.length_b   1.000
_cell.length_c   1.000
_cell.angle_alpha   90.00
_cell.angle_beta   90.00
_cell.angle_gamma   90.00
#
_symmetry.space_group_name_H-M   'P 1'
#
loop_
_entity.id
_entity.type
_entity.pdbx_description
1 polymer ?
#
loop_
_entity_poly.entity_id
_entity_poly.type
_entity_poly.pdbx_seq_one_letter_code
_entity_poly.pdbx_strand_id
1 'polypeptide(L)'
;MPRMDGREETLRPAYRPPSRTEIIENELSEAQAEVRRLTRDLKKEKQRITETSEAYAKMVANLVRTVHENTVLRYECERLKRRGIEGDDQSIPNLLGFELTRSEVAAIRKAVARIHHPDAGGDIGRMQAWNVMLDKLEEQLEQS
;
A
#
# COMPACT_ATOMS: atom_id res chain seq x y z
N MET A 1 -6.11 -93.21 7.88
CA MET A 1 -5.56 -92.51 9.06
C MET A 1 -4.76 -91.30 8.57
N PRO A 2 -5.28 -90.07 8.69
CA PRO A 2 -4.56 -88.85 8.33
C PRO A 2 -3.69 -88.37 9.50
N ARG A 3 -2.46 -87.94 9.22
CA ARG A 3 -1.53 -87.35 10.21
C ARG A 3 -1.91 -85.90 10.47
N MET A 4 -1.99 -85.55 11.75
CA MET A 4 -2.42 -84.25 12.27
C MET A 4 -1.51 -83.11 11.79
N ASP A 5 -2.15 -82.04 11.35
CA ASP A 5 -1.57 -80.75 11.00
C ASP A 5 -1.20 -80.02 12.31
N GLY A 6 0.10 -79.96 12.61
CA GLY A 6 0.64 -79.31 13.80
C GLY A 6 0.69 -77.80 13.59
N ARG A 7 -0.30 -77.08 14.14
CA ARG A 7 -0.28 -75.61 14.22
C ARG A 7 0.96 -75.18 15.02
N GLU A 8 1.89 -74.50 14.36
CA GLU A 8 2.98 -73.78 15.03
C GLU A 8 2.38 -72.63 15.84
N GLU A 9 2.16 -72.90 17.12
CA GLU A 9 1.79 -71.91 18.12
C GLU A 9 3.00 -70.99 18.31
N THR A 10 2.95 -69.80 17.68
CA THR A 10 3.97 -68.77 17.83
C THR A 10 3.95 -68.26 19.27
N LEU A 11 4.75 -68.92 20.13
CA LEU A 11 4.99 -68.52 21.51
C LEU A 11 5.43 -67.06 21.53
N ARG A 12 4.56 -66.18 22.00
CA ARG A 12 4.91 -64.78 22.25
C ARG A 12 6.08 -64.77 23.25
N PRO A 13 7.19 -64.07 22.95
CA PRO A 13 8.31 -63.99 23.88
C PRO A 13 7.83 -63.42 25.22
N ALA A 14 8.26 -64.06 26.31
CA ALA A 14 7.91 -63.62 27.65
C ALA A 14 8.38 -62.18 27.87
N TYR A 15 7.49 -61.34 28.40
CA TYR A 15 7.82 -59.96 28.73
C TYR A 15 8.97 -59.93 29.74
N ARG A 16 10.10 -59.34 29.35
CA ARG A 16 11.20 -59.02 30.25
C ARG A 16 11.10 -57.53 30.59
N PRO A 17 10.99 -57.16 31.88
CA PRO A 17 11.04 -55.75 32.27
C PRO A 17 12.43 -55.19 31.91
N PRO A 18 12.49 -53.96 31.38
CA PRO A 18 13.75 -53.37 30.97
C PRO A 18 14.69 -53.21 32.17
N SER A 19 15.97 -53.46 31.94
CA SER A 19 16.99 -53.25 32.97
C SER A 19 17.15 -51.76 33.28
N ARG A 20 17.60 -51.42 34.48
CA ARG A 20 17.84 -50.01 34.87
C ARG A 20 18.79 -49.30 33.90
N THR A 21 19.76 -50.01 33.35
CA THR A 21 20.69 -49.50 32.33
C THR A 21 19.98 -49.22 31.01
N GLU A 22 19.09 -50.11 30.55
CA GLU A 22 18.27 -49.87 29.33
C GLU A 22 17.36 -48.65 29.48
N ILE A 23 16.80 -48.43 30.68
CA ILE A 23 15.98 -47.24 30.97
C ILE A 23 16.82 -45.97 30.84
N ILE A 24 18.00 -45.93 31.45
CA ILE A 24 18.91 -44.78 31.40
C ILE A 24 19.41 -44.52 29.97
N GLU A 25 19.72 -45.57 29.21
CA GLU A 25 20.14 -45.44 27.81
C GLU A 25 19.03 -44.88 26.93
N ASN A 26 17.79 -45.31 27.15
CA ASN A 26 16.63 -44.77 26.47
C ASN A 26 16.40 -43.30 26.84
N GLU A 27 16.43 -42.94 28.12
CA GLU A 27 16.29 -41.55 28.58
C GLU A 27 17.41 -40.66 28.01
N LEU A 28 18.65 -41.15 27.95
CA LEU A 28 19.77 -40.44 27.35
C LEU A 28 19.56 -40.26 25.84
N SER A 29 19.10 -41.29 25.14
CA SER A 29 18.80 -41.23 23.70
C SER A 29 17.70 -40.21 23.40
N GLU A 30 16.63 -40.22 24.19
CA GLU A 30 15.53 -39.27 24.11
C GLU A 30 16.00 -37.84 24.39
N ALA A 31 16.76 -37.63 25.47
CA ALA A 31 17.33 -36.32 25.79
C ALA A 31 18.25 -35.81 24.68
N GLN A 32 19.09 -36.66 24.09
CA GLN A 32 19.95 -36.29 22.96
C GLN A 32 19.13 -35.96 21.70
N ALA A 33 18.06 -36.71 21.44
CA ALA A 33 17.16 -36.42 20.32
C ALA A 33 16.47 -35.06 20.51
N GLU A 34 16.03 -34.77 21.74
CA GLU A 34 15.40 -33.51 22.12
C GLU A 34 16.38 -32.33 21.97
N VAL A 35 17.63 -32.46 22.46
CA VAL A 35 18.67 -31.43 22.27
C VAL A 35 18.91 -31.15 20.79
N ARG A 36 18.99 -32.20 19.95
CA ARG A 36 19.14 -32.04 18.50
C ARG A 36 17.93 -31.37 17.86
N ARG A 37 16.72 -31.61 18.36
CA ARG A 37 15.49 -30.93 17.90
C ARG A 37 15.52 -29.45 18.28
N LEU A 38 15.68 -29.15 19.56
CA LEU A 38 15.71 -27.78 20.09
C LEU A 38 16.81 -26.94 19.44
N THR A 39 17.99 -27.52 19.18
CA THR A 39 19.08 -26.83 18.48
C THR A 39 18.69 -26.45 17.06
N ARG A 40 17.99 -27.34 16.33
CA ARG A 40 17.50 -27.04 14.98
C ARG A 40 16.43 -25.97 15.00
N ASP A 41 15.51 -26.02 15.96
CA ASP A 41 14.44 -25.04 16.07
C ASP A 41 14.98 -23.66 16.49
N LEU A 42 15.95 -23.61 17.40
CA LEU A 42 16.66 -22.38 17.75
C LEU A 42 17.42 -21.80 16.57
N LYS A 43 18.02 -22.63 15.71
CA LYS A 43 18.65 -22.16 14.47
C LYS A 43 17.63 -21.54 13.52
N LYS A 44 16.46 -22.18 13.33
CA LYS A 44 15.38 -21.64 12.50
C LYS A 44 14.86 -20.31 13.05
N GLU A 45 14.70 -20.21 14.36
CA GLU A 45 14.18 -19.00 14.98
C GLU A 45 15.17 -17.84 14.87
N LYS A 46 16.47 -18.10 15.07
CA LYS A 46 17.52 -17.10 14.81
C LYS A 46 17.51 -16.61 13.37
N GLN A 47 17.29 -17.50 12.41
CA GLN A 47 17.18 -17.14 11.00
C GLN A 47 15.97 -16.22 10.77
N ARG A 48 14.80 -16.57 11.31
CA ARG A 48 13.58 -15.74 11.23
C ARG A 48 13.76 -14.37 11.88
N ILE A 49 14.43 -14.29 13.02
CA ILE A 49 14.74 -13.02 13.69
C ILE A 49 15.66 -12.16 12.80
N THR A 50 16.66 -12.78 12.16
CA THR A 50 17.57 -12.06 11.26
C THR A 50 16.80 -11.49 10.06
N GLU A 51 15.99 -12.30 9.40
CA GLU A 51 15.16 -11.88 8.27
C GLU A 51 14.17 -10.77 8.63
N THR A 52 13.51 -10.88 9.78
CA THR A 52 12.58 -9.84 10.26
C THR A 52 13.30 -8.56 10.63
N SER A 53 14.50 -8.63 11.22
CA SER A 53 15.32 -7.46 11.52
C SER A 53 15.80 -6.72 10.26
N GLU A 54 16.19 -7.46 9.23
CA GLU A 54 16.58 -6.90 7.93
C GLU A 54 15.39 -6.24 7.22
N ALA A 55 14.22 -6.89 7.24
CA ALA A 55 13.00 -6.33 6.68
C ALA A 55 12.58 -5.05 7.41
N TYR A 56 12.67 -5.05 8.75
CA TYR A 56 12.39 -3.87 9.56
C TYR A 56 13.35 -2.72 9.25
N ALA A 57 14.66 -2.99 9.16
CA ALA A 57 15.65 -1.98 8.81
C ALA A 57 15.37 -1.35 7.43
N LYS A 58 15.00 -2.17 6.43
CA LYS A 58 14.59 -1.68 5.10
C LYS A 58 13.33 -0.83 5.17
N MET A 59 12.34 -1.23 5.96
CA MET A 59 11.09 -0.48 6.14
C MET A 59 11.36 0.88 6.79
N VAL A 60 12.19 0.94 7.83
CA VAL A 60 12.59 2.20 8.47
C VAL A 60 13.32 3.11 7.49
N ALA A 61 14.27 2.57 6.71
CA ALA A 61 14.98 3.34 5.68
C ALA A 61 14.03 3.92 4.62
N ASN A 62 13.06 3.12 4.17
CA ASN A 62 12.04 3.57 3.23
C ASN A 62 11.15 4.66 3.84
N LEU A 63 10.71 4.49 5.09
CA LEU A 63 9.89 5.48 5.78
C LEU A 63 10.61 6.83 5.92
N VAL A 64 11.89 6.81 6.32
CA VAL A 64 12.72 8.01 6.41
C VAL A 64 12.82 8.70 5.06
N ARG A 65 13.04 7.94 3.98
CA ARG A 65 13.07 8.48 2.62
C ARG A 65 11.73 9.13 2.22
N THR A 66 10.61 8.43 2.45
CA THR A 66 9.27 8.95 2.14
C THR A 66 8.95 10.22 2.94
N VAL A 67 9.35 10.30 4.21
CA VAL A 67 9.17 11.51 5.02
C VAL A 67 10.00 12.67 4.46
N HIS A 68 11.25 12.40 4.06
CA HIS A 68 12.10 13.41 3.45
C HIS A 68 11.51 13.93 2.14
N GLU A 69 11.12 13.04 1.23
CA GLU A 69 10.46 13.37 -0.04
C GLU A 69 9.17 14.17 0.19
N ASN A 70 8.33 13.77 1.15
CA ASN A 70 7.13 14.53 1.51
C ASN A 70 7.46 15.93 2.03
N THR A 71 8.53 16.08 2.80
CA THR A 71 8.95 17.39 3.31
C THR A 71 9.39 18.30 2.16
N VAL A 72 10.15 17.75 1.21
CA VAL A 72 10.55 18.47 -0.01
C VAL A 72 9.32 18.87 -0.82
N LEU A 73 8.42 17.93 -1.14
CA LEU A 73 7.20 18.20 -1.90
C LEU A 73 6.30 19.24 -1.21
N ARG A 74 6.15 19.16 0.13
CA ARG A 74 5.42 20.18 0.88
C ARG A 74 6.06 21.55 0.75
N TYR A 75 7.38 21.64 0.84
CA TYR A 75 8.09 22.90 0.63
C TYR A 75 7.90 23.43 -0.80
N GLU A 76 7.95 22.55 -1.81
CA GLU A 76 7.70 22.94 -3.19
C GLU A 76 6.27 23.41 -3.44
N CYS A 77 5.28 22.71 -2.88
CA CYS A 77 3.88 23.13 -2.89
C CYS A 77 3.71 24.49 -2.22
N GLU A 78 4.32 24.73 -1.06
CA GLU A 78 4.27 26.04 -0.40
C GLU A 78 5.00 27.13 -1.22
N ARG A 79 6.14 26.81 -1.85
CA ARG A 79 6.83 27.72 -2.79
C ARG A 79 5.93 28.08 -3.97
N LEU A 80 5.25 27.10 -4.55
CA LEU A 80 4.32 27.30 -5.66
C LEU A 80 3.07 28.06 -5.23
N LYS A 81 2.52 27.77 -4.04
CA LYS A 81 1.42 28.56 -3.46
C LYS A 81 1.85 29.99 -3.22
N ARG A 82 3.06 30.27 -2.75
CA ARG A 82 3.54 31.66 -2.60
C ARG A 82 3.66 32.37 -3.95
N ARG A 83 4.23 31.70 -4.96
CA ARG A 83 4.25 32.23 -6.34
C ARG A 83 2.85 32.39 -6.93
N GLY A 84 1.95 31.48 -6.56
CA GLY A 84 0.54 31.48 -6.92
C GLY A 84 -0.17 32.65 -6.26
N ILE A 85 -0.05 32.86 -4.95
CA ILE A 85 -0.64 33.96 -4.18
C ILE A 85 -0.05 35.32 -4.62
N GLU A 86 1.24 35.38 -4.94
CA GLU A 86 1.87 36.55 -5.59
C GLU A 86 1.37 36.77 -7.04
N GLY A 87 0.79 35.74 -7.66
CA GLY A 87 0.19 35.77 -9.00
C GLY A 87 -1.34 35.62 -9.03
N ASP A 88 -2.01 35.57 -7.87
CA ASP A 88 -3.46 35.37 -7.70
C ASP A 88 -4.09 36.59 -7.00
N ASP A 89 -3.26 37.61 -6.73
CA ASP A 89 -3.68 39.02 -6.76
C ASP A 89 -3.82 39.52 -8.22
N GLN A 90 -3.89 38.59 -9.18
CA GLN A 90 -4.52 38.85 -10.46
C GLN A 90 -6.00 39.16 -10.21
N SER A 91 -6.26 40.45 -9.91
CA SER A 91 -7.13 41.27 -10.75
C SER A 91 -7.43 40.48 -12.00
N ILE A 92 -8.69 40.06 -12.20
CA ILE A 92 -9.18 39.47 -13.44
C ILE A 92 -8.39 40.20 -14.52
N PRO A 93 -7.38 39.57 -15.16
CA PRO A 93 -6.64 40.28 -16.18
C PRO A 93 -7.74 40.71 -17.12
N ASN A 94 -7.66 41.92 -17.63
CA ASN A 94 -8.46 42.29 -18.78
C ASN A 94 -8.11 41.23 -19.85
N LEU A 95 -8.81 40.07 -19.86
CA LEU A 95 -8.16 38.73 -20.03
C LEU A 95 -7.80 38.43 -21.48
N LEU A 96 -7.93 39.49 -22.26
CA LEU A 96 -8.08 39.56 -23.66
C LEU A 96 -7.57 40.95 -24.11
N GLY A 97 -7.74 42.03 -23.34
CA GLY A 97 -7.39 43.37 -23.83
C GLY A 97 -8.24 43.79 -25.05
N PHE A 98 -9.31 43.05 -25.31
CA PHE A 98 -10.37 43.35 -26.25
C PHE A 98 -11.69 43.37 -25.50
N GLU A 99 -12.52 44.36 -25.82
CA GLU A 99 -13.89 44.45 -25.35
C GLU A 99 -14.68 43.30 -25.98
N LEU A 100 -15.07 42.33 -25.18
CA LEU A 100 -15.98 41.28 -25.64
C LEU A 100 -17.41 41.83 -25.66
N THR A 101 -18.09 41.62 -26.77
CA THR A 101 -19.53 41.83 -26.87
C THR A 101 -20.29 40.73 -26.15
N ARG A 102 -21.53 41.00 -25.71
CA ARG A 102 -22.41 39.99 -25.10
C ARG A 102 -22.59 38.74 -25.98
N SER A 103 -22.64 38.93 -27.30
CA SER A 103 -22.73 37.82 -28.26
C SER A 103 -21.51 36.91 -28.24
N GLU A 104 -20.32 37.45 -28.01
CA GLU A 104 -19.08 36.67 -27.96
C GLU A 104 -18.96 35.91 -26.65
N VAL A 105 -19.37 36.50 -25.53
CA VAL A 105 -19.44 35.80 -24.24
C VAL A 105 -20.39 34.60 -24.34
N ALA A 106 -21.56 34.76 -24.95
CA ALA A 106 -22.49 33.66 -25.21
C ALA A 106 -21.92 32.58 -26.15
N ALA A 107 -21.14 32.98 -27.17
CA ALA A 107 -20.46 32.05 -28.07
C ALA A 107 -19.38 31.24 -27.35
N ILE A 108 -18.59 31.89 -26.49
CA ILE A 108 -17.58 31.25 -25.64
C ILE A 108 -18.26 30.27 -24.67
N ARG A 109 -19.35 30.68 -24.01
CA ARG A 109 -20.14 29.82 -23.11
C ARG A 109 -20.60 28.54 -23.81
N LYS A 110 -21.10 28.67 -25.04
CA LYS A 110 -21.52 27.54 -25.87
C LYS A 110 -20.35 26.63 -26.28
N ALA A 111 -19.19 27.22 -26.60
CA ALA A 111 -17.99 26.46 -26.94
C ALA A 111 -17.45 25.67 -25.74
N VAL A 112 -17.37 26.31 -24.56
CA VAL A 112 -16.98 25.68 -23.30
C VAL A 112 -17.93 24.54 -22.95
N ALA A 113 -19.24 24.77 -23.04
CA ALA A 113 -20.24 23.74 -22.80
C ALA A 113 -20.03 22.53 -23.72
N ARG A 114 -19.68 22.74 -24.99
CA ARG A 114 -19.39 21.64 -25.92
C ARG A 114 -18.14 20.84 -25.56
N ILE A 115 -17.12 21.49 -25.00
CA ILE A 115 -15.82 20.87 -24.66
C ILE A 115 -15.88 20.15 -23.31
N HIS A 116 -16.57 20.75 -22.33
CA HIS A 116 -16.56 20.30 -20.95
C HIS A 116 -17.90 19.72 -20.48
N HIS A 117 -18.85 19.45 -21.40
CA HIS A 117 -20.12 18.81 -21.02
C HIS A 117 -19.87 17.45 -20.33
N PRO A 118 -20.59 17.14 -19.23
CA PRO A 118 -20.50 15.84 -18.57
C PRO A 118 -20.73 14.67 -19.53
N ASP A 119 -21.70 14.80 -20.44
CA ASP A 119 -22.07 13.76 -21.41
C ASP A 119 -21.00 13.53 -22.50
N ALA A 120 -20.07 14.47 -22.68
CA ALA A 120 -18.95 14.36 -23.61
C ALA A 120 -17.66 13.83 -22.93
N GLY A 121 -17.74 13.43 -21.66
CA GLY A 121 -16.57 13.04 -20.85
C GLY A 121 -15.75 14.24 -20.35
N GLY A 122 -16.38 15.43 -20.30
CA GLY A 122 -15.75 16.67 -19.88
C GLY A 122 -15.58 16.80 -18.36
N ASP A 123 -14.61 17.62 -17.95
CA ASP A 123 -14.36 17.98 -16.56
C ASP A 123 -15.39 19.00 -16.05
N ILE A 124 -16.29 18.53 -15.18
CA ILE A 124 -17.37 19.33 -14.57
C ILE A 124 -16.80 20.51 -13.77
N GLY A 125 -15.66 20.32 -13.09
CA GLY A 125 -15.03 21.37 -12.30
C GLY A 125 -14.54 22.52 -13.18
N ARG A 126 -14.01 22.21 -14.37
CA ARG A 126 -13.61 23.24 -15.35
C ARG A 126 -14.82 23.95 -15.95
N MET A 127 -15.90 23.22 -16.24
CA MET A 127 -17.14 23.84 -16.73
C MET A 127 -17.71 24.86 -15.73
N GLN A 128 -17.71 24.52 -14.44
CA GLN A 128 -18.15 25.42 -13.38
C GLN A 128 -17.25 26.65 -13.24
N ALA A 129 -15.92 26.47 -13.27
CA ALA A 129 -14.96 27.58 -13.22
C ALA A 129 -15.15 28.57 -14.39
N TRP A 130 -15.36 28.06 -15.60
CA TRP A 130 -15.66 28.88 -16.78
C TRP A 130 -16.99 29.63 -16.64
N ASN A 131 -18.05 28.98 -16.15
CA ASN A 131 -19.33 29.66 -15.94
C ASN A 131 -19.18 30.84 -14.97
N VAL A 132 -18.53 30.64 -13.82
CA VAL A 132 -18.29 31.72 -12.84
C VAL A 132 -17.51 32.88 -13.44
N MET A 133 -16.53 32.60 -14.31
CA MET A 133 -15.77 33.65 -14.99
C MET A 133 -16.63 34.42 -16.02
N LEU A 134 -17.43 33.71 -16.82
CA LEU A 134 -18.28 34.31 -17.84
C LEU A 134 -19.44 35.09 -17.22
N ASP A 135 -19.98 34.65 -16.10
CA ASP A 135 -21.03 35.35 -15.34
C ASP A 135 -20.53 36.73 -14.86
N LYS A 136 -19.29 36.80 -14.34
CA LYS A 136 -18.65 38.08 -13.96
C LYS A 136 -18.47 39.03 -15.14
N LEU A 137 -18.16 38.51 -16.33
CA LEU A 137 -18.04 39.32 -17.54
C LEU A 137 -19.40 39.84 -18.02
N GLU A 138 -20.46 39.05 -17.90
CA GLU A 138 -21.83 39.48 -18.21
C GLU A 138 -22.28 40.58 -17.23
N GLU A 139 -22.03 40.44 -15.93
CA GLU A 139 -22.32 41.46 -14.92
C GLU A 139 -21.61 42.79 -15.20
N GLN A 140 -20.34 42.73 -15.64
CA GLN A 140 -19.57 43.93 -16.02
C GLN A 140 -20.14 44.61 -17.27
N LEU A 141 -20.61 43.84 -18.25
CA LEU A 141 -21.27 44.34 -19.47
C LEU A 141 -22.70 44.85 -19.24
N GLU A 142 -23.30 44.57 -18.09
CA GLU A 142 -24.60 45.13 -17.68
C GLU A 142 -24.46 46.45 -16.94
N GLN A 143 -23.31 46.70 -16.32
CA GLN A 143 -23.00 47.91 -15.57
C GLN A 143 -22.29 48.98 -16.40
N SER A 144 -21.80 48.63 -17.60
CA SER A 144 -21.21 49.54 -18.60
C SER A 144 -22.21 49.97 -19.66
#